data_AF-A0AAW2K302-F1
#
_entry.id   AF-A0AAW2K302-F1
#
_cell.length_a   1.000
_cell.length_b   1.000
_cell.length_c   1.000
_cell.angle_alpha   90.00
_cell.angle_beta   90.00
_cell.angle_gamma   90.00
#
_symmetry.space_group_name_H-M   'P 1'
#
loop_
_entity.id
_entity.type
_entity.pdbx_description
1 polymer ?
#
loop_
_entity_poly.entity_id
_entity_poly.type
_entity_poly.pdbx_seq_one_letter_code
_entity_poly.pdbx_strand_id
1 'polypeptide(L)' 'MPVLSFKFNSTDPLSGDEVDDTAQFISSVCWRGQSSTLVAANSMGNIKLLEMA' A
#
# COMPACT_ATOMS: atom_id res chain seq x y z
N MET A 1 -2.78 -13.51 -14.29
CA MET A 1 -1.90 -13.16 -13.15
C MET A 1 -1.90 -11.65 -13.02
N PRO A 2 -2.16 -11.07 -11.83
CA PRO A 2 -2.00 -9.63 -11.64
C PRO A 2 -0.54 -9.23 -11.84
N VAL A 3 -0.31 -8.04 -12.40
CA VAL A 3 1.05 -7.48 -12.62
C VAL A 3 1.73 -7.14 -11.29
N LEU A 4 0.95 -6.80 -10.25
CA LEU A 4 1.45 -6.51 -8.91
C LEU A 4 0.39 -6.81 -7.85
N SER A 5 0.82 -7.26 -6.67
CA SER A 5 0.00 -7.39 -5.48
C SER A 5 0.77 -6.83 -4.29
N PHE A 6 0.13 -5.96 -3.51
CA PHE A 6 0.73 -5.36 -2.32
C PHE A 6 -0.32 -5.27 -1.22
N LYS A 7 0.02 -5.77 -0.02
CA LYS A 7 -0.80 -5.66 1.18
C LYS A 7 -0.23 -4.58 2.08
N PHE A 8 -1.05 -3.61 2.45
CA PHE A 8 -0.71 -2.67 3.52
C PHE A 8 -0.88 -3.39 4.85
N ASN A 9 0.12 -3.28 5.71
CA ASN A 9 0.07 -3.76 7.09
C ASN A 9 0.06 -2.56 8.04
N SER A 10 -0.57 -2.74 9.19
CA SER A 10 -0.44 -1.82 10.31
C SER A 10 0.76 -2.24 11.14
N THR A 11 1.38 -1.30 11.85
CA THR A 11 2.47 -1.63 12.78
C THR A 11 2.08 -1.12 14.16
N ASP A 12 2.15 -1.98 15.16
CA ASP A 12 1.93 -1.56 16.55
C ASP A 12 3.02 -0.56 16.95
N PRO A 13 2.67 0.68 17.35
CA PRO A 13 3.67 1.71 17.63
C PRO A 13 4.53 1.42 18.87
N LEU A 14 4.12 0.49 19.74
CA LEU A 14 4.87 0.11 20.93
C LEU A 14 5.85 -1.04 20.66
N SER A 15 5.35 -2.08 19.99
CA SER A 15 6.08 -3.34 19.77
C SER A 15 6.82 -3.37 18.44
N GLY A 16 6.37 -2.58 17.45
CA GLY A 16 6.89 -2.60 16.09
C GLY A 16 6.41 -3.81 15.27
N ASP A 17 5.54 -4.64 15.83
CA ASP A 17 5.01 -5.83 15.17
C ASP A 17 3.91 -5.47 14.18
N GLU A 18 3.85 -6.23 13.08
CA GLU A 18 2.78 -6.05 12.10
C GLU A 18 1.46 -6.61 12.62
N VAL A 19 0.41 -5.79 12.52
CA VAL A 19 -0.94 -6.11 12.94
C VAL A 19 -1.85 -6.14 11.73
N ASP A 20 -2.65 -7.20 11.63
CA ASP A 20 -3.66 -7.33 10.57
C ASP A 20 -4.91 -6.53 10.95
N ASP A 21 -4.98 -5.30 10.46
CA ASP A 21 -6.12 -4.42 10.68
C ASP A 21 -7.10 -4.52 9.50
N THR A 22 -8.08 -5.40 9.66
CA THR A 22 -9.09 -5.72 8.63
C THR A 22 -10.02 -4.55 8.27
N ALA A 23 -10.02 -3.47 9.06
CA ALA A 23 -10.82 -2.28 8.77
C ALA A 23 -10.14 -1.33 7.76
N GLN A 24 -8.86 -1.55 7.45
CA GLN A 24 -8.13 -0.71 6.50
C GLN A 24 -8.59 -0.96 5.06
N PHE A 25 -8.68 0.12 4.29
CA PHE A 25 -8.99 0.05 2.88
C PHE A 25 -8.08 0.97 2.07
N ILE A 26 -7.90 0.63 0.79
CA ILE A 26 -7.16 1.47 -0.15
C ILE A 26 -8.03 2.68 -0.48
N SER A 27 -7.51 3.86 -0.20
CA SER A 27 -8.23 5.13 -0.40
C SER A 27 -7.92 5.74 -1.77
N SER A 28 -6.73 5.53 -2.31
CA SER A 28 -6.36 6.01 -3.64
C SER A 28 -5.23 5.20 -4.27
N VAL A 29 -5.24 5.14 -5.60
CA VAL A 29 -4.15 4.61 -6.43
C VAL A 29 -3.93 5.57 -7.59
N CYS A 30 -2.68 5.96 -7.82
CA CYS A 30 -2.29 6.85 -8.91
C CYS A 30 -1.13 6.24 -9.69
N TRP A 31 -1.31 6.09 -10.99
CA TRP A 31 -0.25 5.64 -11.88
C TRP A 31 0.39 6.83 -12.60
N ARG A 32 1.73 6.91 -12.57
CA ARG A 32 2.46 7.84 -13.41
C ARG A 32 2.58 7.27 -14.82
N GLY A 33 1.84 7.85 -15.77
CA GLY A 33 1.92 7.48 -17.18
C GLY A 33 3.37 7.48 -17.70
N GLN A 34 3.68 6.56 -18.63
CA GLN A 34 5.04 6.33 -19.17
C GLN A 34 6.07 5.86 -18.14
N SER A 35 5.64 5.38 -16.98
CA SER A 35 6.47 4.76 -15.94
C SER A 35 5.90 3.39 -15.59
N SER A 36 6.72 2.48 -15.09
CA SER A 36 6.29 1.27 -14.39
C SER A 36 5.88 1.54 -12.93
N THR A 37 5.83 2.80 -12.51
CA THR A 37 5.70 3.17 -11.10
C THR A 37 4.29 3.69 -10.78
N LEU A 38 3.68 3.18 -9.71
CA LEU A 38 2.42 3.67 -9.15
C LEU A 38 2.58 4.04 -7.68
N VAL A 39 1.67 4.90 -7.20
CA VAL A 39 1.54 5.26 -5.79
C VAL A 39 0.20 4.74 -5.29
N ALA A 40 0.20 4.09 -4.12
CA ALA A 40 -1.02 3.68 -3.42
C ALA A 40 -1.06 4.32 -2.03
N ALA A 41 -2.26 4.68 -1.58
CA ALA A 41 -2.50 5.13 -0.22
C ALA A 41 -3.68 4.39 0.42
N ASN A 42 -3.62 4.18 1.74
CA ASN A 42 -4.71 3.57 2.50
C ASN A 42 -5.41 4.60 3.42
N SER A 43 -6.50 4.18 4.06
CA SER A 43 -7.31 5.01 4.98
C SER A 43 -6.56 5.48 6.24
N MET A 44 -5.39 4.89 6.53
CA MET A 44 -4.54 5.26 7.67
C MET A 44 -3.46 6.29 7.32
N GLY A 45 -3.43 6.76 6.06
CA GLY A 45 -2.44 7.74 5.60
C GLY A 45 -1.08 7.14 5.22
N ASN A 46 -0.96 5.81 5.15
CA ASN A 46 0.24 5.17 4.64
C ASN A 46 0.32 5.34 3.12
N ILE A 47 1.49 5.71 2.61
CA ILE A 47 1.74 5.92 1.18
C ILE A 47 2.89 5.01 0.75
N LYS A 48 2.71 4.30 -0.36
CA LYS A 48 3.73 3.42 -0.95
C LYS A 48 3.91 3.69 -2.43
N LEU A 49 5.18 3.81 -2.83
CA LEU A 49 5.61 3.80 -4.23
C LEU A 49 5.89 2.33 -4.61
N LEU A 50 5.27 1.87 -5.69
CA LEU A 50 5.29 0.48 -6.15
C LEU A 50 5.71 0.44 -7.61
N GLU A 51 6.51 -0.56 -7.97
CA GLU A 51 6.99 -0.78 -9.33
C GLU A 51 6.29 -2.02 -9.92
N MET A 52 5.60 -1.85 -11.03
CA MET A 52 4.95 -2.90 -11.81
C MET A 52 6.03 -3.67 -12.59
N ALA A 53 6.22 -4.94 -12.26
CA ALA A 53 7.19 -5.85 -12.88
C ALA A 53 6.52 -6.83 -13.86
#